data_AF-A0A0A8J3V6-F1
#
_entry.id   AF-A0A0A8J3V6-F1
#
_cell.length_a   1.000
_cell.length_b   1.000
_cell.length_c   1.000
_cell.angle_alpha   90.00
_cell.angle_beta   90.00
_cell.angle_gamma   90.00
#
_symmetry.space_group_name_H-M   'P 1'
#
loop_
_entity.id
_entity.type
_entity.pdbx_description
1 polymer ?
#
loop_
_entity_poly.entity_id
_entity_poly.type
_entity_poly.pdbx_seq_one_letter_code
_entity_poly.pdbx_strand_id
1 'polypeptide(L)'
;VVKGKYLSVPQNFRLNNITLNNSQLTFPLRGIQITSGNPVSFVALTNMELSHASLELHNQPQHLFLRNINVMQKSTIGPALTMHFDLRKDVRGMFMAKKETLLSLRNIHAVNESGDNSVTIDKINQQIVNVEAINFSLPQQEK
;
A
#
# COMPACT_ATOMS: atom_id res chain seq x y z
N VAL A 1 9.82 19.29 1.99
CA VAL A 1 9.40 20.00 3.22
C VAL A 1 8.69 19.00 4.12
N VAL A 2 9.14 18.83 5.35
CA VAL A 2 8.39 18.07 6.38
C VAL A 2 7.39 19.05 6.99
N LYS A 3 6.09 18.78 6.85
CA LYS A 3 5.02 19.55 7.52
C LYS A 3 4.25 18.59 8.43
N GLY A 4 4.55 18.60 9.72
CA GLY A 4 3.92 17.74 10.73
C GLY A 4 4.33 16.27 10.61
N LYS A 5 3.41 15.34 10.93
CA LYS A 5 3.60 13.86 10.86
C LYS A 5 3.77 13.31 9.43
N TYR A 6 3.81 14.19 8.43
CA TYR A 6 3.83 13.83 7.01
C TYR A 6 5.08 14.35 6.33
N LEU A 7 5.70 13.49 5.54
CA LEU A 7 6.73 13.87 4.58
C LEU A 7 6.06 14.12 3.22
N SER A 8 6.13 15.36 2.72
CA SER A 8 5.72 15.64 1.34
C SER A 8 6.82 15.17 0.37
N VAL A 9 6.50 14.17 -0.43
CA VAL A 9 7.39 13.54 -1.41
C VAL A 9 7.01 14.03 -2.82
N PRO A 10 7.95 14.13 -3.78
CA PRO A 10 7.62 14.38 -5.18
C PRO A 10 6.56 13.41 -5.72
N GLN A 11 5.82 13.87 -6.73
CA GLN A 11 4.70 13.17 -7.36
C GLN A 11 5.04 11.76 -7.87
N ASN A 12 6.31 11.52 -8.18
CA ASN A 12 6.86 10.22 -8.53
C ASN A 12 7.98 9.87 -7.56
N PHE A 13 7.89 8.71 -6.92
CA PHE A 13 8.93 8.30 -5.99
C PHE A 13 9.08 6.79 -5.89
N ARG A 14 10.23 6.41 -5.34
CA ARG A 14 10.53 5.05 -4.96
C ARG A 14 10.95 5.01 -3.49
N LEU A 15 10.39 4.07 -2.75
CA LEU A 15 10.95 3.63 -1.47
C LEU A 15 11.62 2.27 -1.69
N ASN A 16 12.85 2.15 -1.22
CA ASN A 16 13.65 0.95 -1.41
C ASN A 16 14.43 0.59 -0.14
N ASN A 17 14.51 -0.70 0.19
CA ASN A 17 15.26 -1.22 1.33
C ASN A 17 14.80 -0.57 2.65
N ILE A 18 13.49 -0.59 2.89
CA ILE A 18 12.92 -0.04 4.12
C ILE A 18 12.71 -1.16 5.12
N THR A 19 13.28 -0.99 6.30
CA THR A 19 13.06 -1.89 7.43
C THR A 19 12.42 -1.11 8.57
N LEU A 20 11.36 -1.66 9.14
CA LEU A 20 10.69 -1.09 10.31
C LEU A 20 10.29 -2.24 11.24
N ASN A 21 10.68 -2.14 12.52
CA ASN A 21 10.33 -3.14 13.52
C ASN A 21 9.85 -2.46 14.80
N ASN A 22 8.55 -2.57 15.05
CA ASN A 22 7.92 -2.01 16.25
C ASN A 22 7.70 -3.06 17.36
N SER A 23 8.26 -4.27 17.25
CA SER A 23 7.97 -5.38 18.16
C SER A 23 8.36 -5.12 19.62
N GLN A 24 9.32 -4.23 19.86
CA GLN A 24 9.86 -3.90 21.17
C GLN A 24 9.10 -2.76 21.87
N LEU A 25 8.11 -2.17 21.20
CA LEU A 25 7.37 -1.03 21.73
C LEU A 25 6.13 -1.50 22.48
N THR A 26 5.88 -0.88 23.63
CA THR A 26 4.76 -1.24 24.52
C THR A 26 3.41 -0.72 24.02
N PHE A 27 3.40 0.27 23.13
CA PHE A 27 2.21 0.83 22.51
C PHE A 27 2.15 0.46 21.02
N PRO A 28 0.93 0.21 20.49
CA PRO A 28 0.75 -0.05 19.07
C PRO A 28 1.12 1.19 18.26
N LEU A 29 2.12 1.07 17.40
CA LEU A 29 2.48 2.10 16.42
C LEU A 29 1.93 1.75 15.05
N ARG A 30 1.54 2.78 14.30
CA ARG A 30 1.24 2.64 12.87
C ARG A 30 2.52 2.37 12.11
N GLY A 31 2.40 1.70 10.98
CA GLY A 31 3.49 1.57 10.03
C GLY A 31 3.55 2.73 9.04
N ILE A 32 3.66 2.39 7.76
CA ILE A 32 3.83 3.36 6.68
C ILE A 32 2.49 3.60 6.00
N GLN A 33 2.05 4.85 5.98
CA GLN A 33 0.87 5.28 5.23
C GLN A 33 1.30 6.19 4.08
N ILE A 34 0.92 5.82 2.86
CA ILE A 34 1.21 6.56 1.63
C ILE A 34 -0.11 6.98 1.01
N THR A 35 -0.26 8.28 0.77
CA THR A 35 -1.42 8.82 0.06
C THR A 35 -0.97 9.43 -1.26
N SER A 36 -1.43 8.84 -2.38
CA SER A 36 -1.06 9.27 -3.74
C SER A 36 -2.02 10.35 -4.25
N GLY A 37 -1.60 11.61 -4.22
CA GLY A 37 -2.51 12.74 -4.43
C GLY A 37 -2.53 13.36 -5.82
N ASN A 38 -2.08 12.70 -6.90
CA ASN A 38 -2.00 13.32 -8.23
C ASN A 38 -2.35 12.37 -9.39
N PRO A 39 -3.08 12.85 -10.44
CA PRO A 39 -3.57 12.04 -11.58
C PRO A 39 -2.50 11.30 -12.39
N VAL A 40 -1.27 11.83 -12.45
CA VAL A 40 -0.13 11.21 -13.13
C VAL A 40 0.95 10.98 -12.09
N SER A 41 0.93 9.83 -11.43
CA SER A 41 1.88 9.51 -10.36
C SER A 41 2.40 8.09 -10.49
N PHE A 42 3.69 7.95 -10.23
CA PHE A 42 4.39 6.68 -10.21
C PHE A 42 4.89 6.41 -8.79
N VAL A 43 4.45 5.30 -8.21
CA VAL A 43 4.90 4.86 -6.88
C VAL A 43 5.50 3.48 -7.00
N ALA A 44 6.76 3.34 -6.59
CA ALA A 44 7.43 2.05 -6.49
C ALA A 44 7.87 1.77 -5.06
N LEU A 45 7.43 0.65 -4.50
CA LEU A 45 7.81 0.14 -3.20
C LEU A 45 8.56 -1.16 -3.43
N THR A 46 9.81 -1.22 -3.02
CA THR A 46 10.67 -2.38 -3.29
C THR A 46 11.48 -2.77 -2.06
N ASN A 47 11.57 -4.06 -1.76
CA ASN A 47 12.39 -4.59 -0.67
C ASN A 47 12.04 -3.94 0.67
N MET A 48 10.85 -4.25 1.18
CA MET A 48 10.39 -3.72 2.46
C MET A 48 10.16 -4.85 3.44
N GLU A 49 10.64 -4.67 4.67
CA GLU A 49 10.48 -5.60 5.78
C GLU A 49 9.88 -4.85 6.97
N LEU A 50 8.58 -5.03 7.19
CA LEU A 50 7.81 -4.33 8.20
C LEU A 50 7.28 -5.33 9.23
N SER A 51 7.72 -5.22 10.48
CA SER A 51 7.34 -6.09 11.59
C SER A 51 6.56 -5.33 12.65
N HIS A 52 5.42 -5.86 13.05
CA HIS A 52 4.48 -5.22 13.98
C HIS A 52 4.02 -3.83 13.47
N ALA A 53 3.74 -3.74 12.18
CA ALA A 53 3.41 -2.49 11.52
C ALA A 53 2.60 -2.71 10.23
N SER A 54 1.80 -1.72 9.84
CA SER A 54 1.06 -1.73 8.57
C SER A 54 1.80 -1.11 7.40
N LEU A 55 1.40 -1.51 6.19
CA LEU A 55 1.55 -0.71 4.97
C LEU A 55 0.17 -0.33 4.46
N GLU A 56 -0.12 0.96 4.42
CA GLU A 56 -1.42 1.50 4.00
C GLU A 56 -1.25 2.41 2.79
N LEU A 57 -1.90 2.04 1.69
CA LEU A 57 -1.89 2.80 0.44
C LEU A 57 -3.25 3.43 0.23
N HIS A 58 -3.29 4.75 0.18
CA HIS A 58 -4.48 5.52 -0.10
C HIS A 58 -4.33 6.21 -1.44
N ASN A 59 -5.48 6.34 -2.12
CA ASN A 59 -5.61 6.92 -3.44
C ASN A 59 -4.82 6.13 -4.49
N GLN A 60 -5.40 6.02 -5.68
CA GLN A 60 -4.81 5.27 -6.77
C GLN A 60 -3.77 6.13 -7.51
N PRO A 61 -2.46 5.79 -7.48
CA PRO A 61 -1.52 6.39 -8.41
C PRO A 61 -1.75 5.83 -9.83
N GLN A 62 -1.25 6.54 -10.84
CA GLN A 62 -1.32 6.08 -12.25
C GLN A 62 -0.66 4.71 -12.39
N HIS A 63 0.54 4.56 -11.80
CA HIS A 63 1.23 3.29 -11.74
C HIS A 63 1.70 2.99 -10.32
N LEU A 64 1.39 1.79 -9.85
CA LEU A 64 1.80 1.27 -8.55
C LEU A 64 2.58 -0.03 -8.73
N PHE A 65 3.81 -0.05 -8.22
CA PHE A 65 4.67 -1.21 -8.20
C PHE A 65 5.00 -1.59 -6.77
N LEU A 66 4.64 -2.79 -6.36
CA LEU A 66 5.12 -3.40 -5.12
C LEU A 66 5.91 -4.64 -5.46
N ARG A 67 7.13 -4.74 -4.92
CA ARG A 67 7.99 -5.92 -5.11
C ARG A 67 8.77 -6.26 -3.85
N ASN A 68 8.78 -7.54 -3.48
CA ASN A 68 9.50 -8.04 -2.30
C ASN A 68 9.07 -7.27 -1.03
N ILE A 69 7.81 -7.37 -0.70
CA ILE A 69 7.22 -6.67 0.44
C ILE A 69 6.77 -7.71 1.45
N ASN A 70 7.40 -7.69 2.62
CA ASN A 70 7.02 -8.49 3.77
C ASN A 70 6.47 -7.54 4.84
N VAL A 71 5.24 -7.79 5.25
CA VAL A 71 4.57 -7.00 6.28
C VAL A 71 3.83 -7.91 7.24
N MET A 72 4.05 -7.70 8.52
CA MET A 72 3.33 -8.39 9.58
C MET A 72 2.76 -7.38 10.57
N GLN A 73 1.46 -7.49 10.85
CA GLN A 73 0.80 -6.71 11.89
C GLN A 73 -0.13 -7.57 12.73
N LYS A 74 -0.17 -7.29 14.04
CA LYS A 74 -1.11 -7.93 14.95
C LYS A 74 -2.56 -7.72 14.49
N SER A 75 -3.30 -8.82 14.39
CA SER A 75 -4.71 -8.86 13.98
C SER A 75 -5.61 -7.94 14.83
N THR A 76 -5.27 -7.77 16.12
CA THR A 76 -5.96 -6.91 17.07
C THR A 76 -5.82 -5.40 16.77
N ILE A 77 -4.79 -5.01 16.02
CA ILE A 77 -4.56 -3.62 15.60
C ILE A 77 -5.26 -3.37 14.25
N GLY A 78 -5.14 -4.33 13.33
CA GLY A 78 -5.71 -4.23 11.99
C GLY A 78 -4.94 -5.04 10.96
N PRO A 79 -5.29 -4.89 9.66
CA PRO A 79 -4.61 -5.58 8.57
C PRO A 79 -3.13 -5.16 8.45
N ALA A 80 -2.30 -6.06 7.94
CA ALA A 80 -0.89 -5.80 7.67
C ALA A 80 -0.70 -4.98 6.39
N LEU A 81 -1.49 -5.28 5.34
CA LEU A 81 -1.52 -4.52 4.10
C LEU A 81 -2.92 -4.00 3.83
N THR A 82 -3.03 -2.70 3.58
CA THR A 82 -4.28 -2.07 3.19
C THR A 82 -4.12 -1.30 1.90
N MET A 83 -5.02 -1.53 0.94
CA MET A 83 -5.13 -0.73 -0.28
C MET A 83 -6.53 -0.11 -0.34
N HIS A 84 -6.55 1.22 -0.28
CA HIS A 84 -7.74 2.06 -0.34
C HIS A 84 -7.72 2.91 -1.60
N PHE A 85 -8.26 2.38 -2.69
CA PHE A 85 -8.33 3.03 -4.00
C PHE A 85 -9.72 3.57 -4.35
N ASP A 86 -10.75 3.40 -3.51
CA ASP A 86 -12.06 4.03 -3.74
C ASP A 86 -11.96 5.56 -3.59
N LEU A 87 -11.98 6.23 -4.74
CA LEU A 87 -11.84 7.67 -4.90
C LEU A 87 -13.04 8.46 -4.34
N ARG A 88 -14.19 7.82 -4.08
CA ARG A 88 -15.40 8.50 -3.58
C ARG A 88 -15.26 9.06 -2.17
N LYS A 89 -14.24 8.61 -1.43
CA LYS A 89 -13.92 9.12 -0.09
C LYS A 89 -12.91 10.27 -0.10
N ASP A 90 -12.38 10.65 -1.26
CA ASP A 90 -11.47 11.79 -1.36
C ASP A 90 -12.23 13.11 -1.50
N VAL A 91 -12.17 13.93 -0.46
CA VAL A 91 -12.78 15.28 -0.38
C VAL A 91 -12.29 16.25 -1.45
N ARG A 92 -11.20 15.93 -2.15
CA ARG A 92 -10.64 16.78 -3.22
C ARG A 92 -11.26 16.49 -4.59
N GLY A 93 -12.09 15.46 -4.72
CA GLY A 93 -13.00 15.24 -5.86
C GLY A 93 -12.41 15.21 -7.28
N MET A 94 -11.07 15.20 -7.45
CA MET A 94 -10.42 15.45 -8.76
C MET A 94 -9.41 14.39 -9.20
N PHE A 95 -9.31 13.24 -8.52
CA PHE A 95 -8.28 12.25 -8.85
C PHE A 95 -8.78 11.21 -9.85
N MET A 96 -8.82 11.59 -11.11
CA MET A 96 -9.01 10.65 -12.21
C MET A 96 -7.64 10.18 -12.68
N ALA A 97 -7.27 8.93 -12.38
CA ALA A 97 -6.11 8.32 -13.01
C ALA A 97 -6.35 8.35 -14.54
N LYS A 98 -5.39 8.89 -15.28
CA LYS A 98 -5.49 9.03 -16.74
C LYS A 98 -5.34 7.64 -17.38
N LYS A 99 -5.64 7.51 -18.68
CA LYS A 99 -5.57 6.23 -19.41
C LYS A 99 -4.25 5.48 -19.14
N GLU A 100 -4.25 4.15 -19.22
CA GLU A 100 -3.09 3.26 -19.02
C GLU A 100 -2.64 3.10 -17.55
N THR A 101 -3.56 2.81 -16.63
CA THR A 101 -3.21 2.57 -15.23
C THR A 101 -2.66 1.17 -15.01
N LEU A 102 -1.59 1.05 -14.22
CA LEU A 102 -0.90 -0.23 -13.98
C LEU A 102 -0.77 -0.53 -12.48
N LEU A 103 -1.17 -1.72 -12.07
CA LEU A 103 -0.83 -2.33 -10.79
C LEU A 103 0.09 -3.52 -11.03
N SER A 104 1.27 -3.49 -10.42
CA SER A 104 2.20 -4.62 -10.46
C SER A 104 2.53 -5.05 -9.04
N LEU A 105 2.13 -6.28 -8.67
CA LEU A 105 2.42 -6.89 -7.37
C LEU A 105 3.29 -8.12 -7.59
N ARG A 106 4.47 -8.17 -6.95
CA ARG A 106 5.37 -9.32 -7.06
C ARG A 106 6.00 -9.69 -5.73
N ASN A 107 5.90 -10.95 -5.32
CA ASN A 107 6.52 -11.44 -4.08
C ASN A 107 6.08 -10.60 -2.86
N ILE A 108 4.77 -10.65 -2.57
CA ILE A 108 4.16 -9.88 -1.49
C ILE A 108 3.65 -10.86 -0.44
N HIS A 109 4.13 -10.69 0.78
CA HIS A 109 3.74 -11.47 1.93
C HIS A 109 3.20 -10.55 3.03
N ALA A 110 1.88 -10.55 3.22
CA ALA A 110 1.20 -9.73 4.20
C ALA A 110 0.40 -10.61 5.17
N VAL A 111 0.84 -10.68 6.43
CA VAL A 111 0.33 -11.65 7.41
C VAL A 111 0.07 -11.05 8.78
N ASN A 112 -0.69 -11.77 9.60
CA ASN A 112 -0.82 -11.47 11.02
C ASN A 112 0.26 -12.20 11.85
N GLU A 113 0.19 -12.07 13.17
CA GLU A 113 1.07 -12.73 14.13
C GLU A 113 1.01 -14.27 14.10
N SER A 114 -0.09 -14.84 13.61
CA SER A 114 -0.30 -16.28 13.44
C SER A 114 0.22 -16.79 12.09
N GLY A 115 0.61 -15.89 11.18
CA GLY A 115 1.01 -16.22 9.81
C GLY A 115 -0.16 -16.28 8.81
N ASP A 116 -1.39 -15.98 9.24
CA ASP A 116 -2.54 -15.93 8.33
C ASP A 116 -2.51 -14.66 7.49
N ASN A 117 -3.08 -14.72 6.29
CA ASN A 117 -3.20 -13.57 5.39
C ASN A 117 -3.92 -12.41 6.07
N SER A 118 -3.30 -11.22 6.07
CA SER A 118 -3.80 -10.03 6.76
C SER A 118 -3.82 -8.85 5.81
N VAL A 119 -4.84 -8.85 4.93
CA VAL A 119 -4.94 -7.89 3.82
C VAL A 119 -6.36 -7.38 3.64
N THR A 120 -6.49 -6.06 3.46
CA THR A 120 -7.76 -5.40 3.12
C THR A 120 -7.58 -4.59 1.85
N ILE A 121 -8.39 -4.87 0.82
CA ILE A 121 -8.38 -4.15 -0.45
C ILE A 121 -9.82 -3.78 -0.78
N ASP A 122 -10.11 -2.50 -0.99
CA ASP A 122 -11.47 -2.05 -1.29
C ASP A 122 -11.86 -2.32 -2.75
N LYS A 123 -11.05 -1.88 -3.71
CA LYS A 123 -11.27 -2.04 -5.14
C LYS A 123 -9.95 -1.96 -5.89
N ILE A 124 -9.84 -2.70 -6.98
CA ILE A 124 -8.77 -2.57 -7.98
C ILE A 124 -9.40 -2.13 -9.29
N ASN A 125 -9.05 -0.93 -9.75
CA ASN A 125 -9.57 -0.30 -10.96
C ASN A 125 -8.45 0.11 -11.93
N GLN A 126 -7.23 -0.37 -11.71
CA GLN A 126 -6.15 -0.27 -12.70
C GLN A 126 -6.53 -1.08 -13.95
N GLN A 127 -6.25 -0.53 -15.12
CA GLN A 127 -6.54 -1.17 -16.41
C GLN A 127 -5.70 -2.42 -16.63
N ILE A 128 -4.44 -2.38 -16.21
CA ILE A 128 -3.50 -3.49 -16.29
C ILE A 128 -3.14 -3.91 -14.87
N VAL A 129 -3.32 -5.19 -14.57
CA VAL A 129 -3.02 -5.78 -13.25
C VAL A 129 -2.13 -7.00 -13.45
N ASN A 130 -0.89 -6.88 -13.01
CA ASN A 130 0.12 -7.95 -13.06
C ASN A 130 0.40 -8.42 -11.63
N VAL A 131 0.18 -9.71 -11.36
CA VAL A 131 0.32 -10.29 -10.02
C VAL A 131 1.09 -11.58 -10.11
N GLU A 132 2.13 -11.71 -9.28
CA GLU A 132 2.96 -12.91 -9.19
C GLU A 132 3.41 -13.14 -7.74
N ALA A 133 3.28 -14.37 -7.25
CA ALA A 133 3.75 -14.78 -5.92
C ALA A 133 3.26 -13.85 -4.78
N ILE A 134 1.93 -13.73 -4.63
CA ILE A 134 1.32 -13.07 -3.47
C ILE A 134 0.61 -14.09 -2.59
N ASN A 135 0.52 -13.85 -1.28
CA ASN A 135 -0.15 -14.77 -0.35
C ASN A 135 -1.67 -14.55 -0.24
N PHE A 136 -2.24 -13.51 -0.86
CA PHE A 136 -3.67 -13.15 -0.78
C PHE A 136 -4.34 -13.09 -2.17
N SER A 137 -5.66 -12.91 -2.19
CA SER A 137 -6.42 -12.71 -3.43
C SER A 137 -6.79 -11.24 -3.62
N LEU A 138 -6.86 -10.78 -4.87
CA LEU A 138 -7.38 -9.45 -5.21
C LEU A 138 -8.92 -9.49 -5.32
N PRO A 139 -9.62 -8.38 -5.03
CA PRO A 139 -11.04 -8.28 -5.32
C PRO A 139 -11.28 -8.39 -6.84
N GLN A 140 -12.42 -8.96 -7.23
CA GLN A 140 -12.80 -9.03 -8.64
C GLN A 140 -12.92 -7.61 -9.22
N GLN A 141 -12.39 -7.41 -10.42
CA GLN A 141 -12.63 -6.17 -11.16
C GLN A 141 -14.13 -6.10 -11.50
N GLU A 142 -14.79 -5.03 -11.06
CA GLU A 142 -16.11 -4.68 -11.58
C GLU A 142 -15.95 -4.40 -13.08
N LYS A 143 -16.59 -5.22 -13.91
CA LYS A 143 -16.63 -5.07 -15.37
C LYS A 143 -17.46 -3.86 -15.78
#